data_AF-A0A662V0D0-F1
#
_entry.id   AF-A0A662V0D0-F1
#
_cell.length_a   1.000
_cell.length_b   1.000
_cell.length_c   1.000
_cell.angle_alpha   90.00
_cell.angle_beta   90.00
_cell.angle_gamma   90.00
#
_symmetry.space_group_name_H-M   'P 1'
#
loop_
_entity.id
_entity.type
_entity.pdbx_description
1 polymer ?
#
loop_
_entity_poly.entity_id
_entity_poly.type
_entity_poly.pdbx_seq_one_letter_code
_entity_poly.pdbx_strand_id
1 'polypeptide(L)'
;MELRTLVKKALDTIGSQRVYDECPACSEQGMDSAIEEFERLGELEGMTELGPCTACILRLVLEEHPEVPRIIRDTVYGPTTVYMLQDSVLELGEGGGYAASREGVDELLKVLIDEGAIDDELAQSIRRLLGMPTGS
;
A
#
# COMPACT_ATOMS: atom_id res chain seq x y z
N MET A 1 -5.74 -0.60 11.90
CA MET A 1 -5.43 -1.94 11.35
C MET A 1 -3.93 -2.04 11.17
N GLU A 2 -3.34 -3.18 11.50
CA GLU A 2 -1.91 -3.49 11.27
C GLU A 2 -1.70 -4.16 9.91
N LEU A 3 -0.49 -4.02 9.33
CA LEU A 3 -0.15 -4.58 8.02
C LEU A 3 -0.42 -6.09 7.94
N ARG A 4 0.03 -6.84 8.95
CA ARG A 4 -0.15 -8.30 9.01
C ARG A 4 -1.62 -8.72 8.95
N THR A 5 -2.50 -7.93 9.58
CA THR A 5 -3.94 -8.18 9.54
C THR A 5 -4.51 -7.95 8.14
N LEU A 6 -4.07 -6.88 7.47
CA LEU A 6 -4.45 -6.59 6.10
C LEU A 6 -3.95 -7.66 5.13
N VAL A 7 -2.68 -8.10 5.24
CA VAL A 7 -2.10 -9.17 4.42
C VAL A 7 -2.89 -10.47 4.56
N LYS A 8 -3.24 -10.85 5.80
CA LYS A 8 -4.06 -12.04 6.03
C LYS A 8 -5.42 -11.95 5.32
N LYS A 9 -6.10 -10.80 5.43
CA LYS A 9 -7.37 -10.55 4.76
C LYS A 9 -7.22 -10.61 3.23
N ALA A 10 -6.14 -10.06 2.69
CA ALA A 10 -5.84 -10.12 1.26
C ALA A 10 -5.66 -11.57 0.76
N LEU A 11 -4.91 -12.40 1.49
CA LEU A 11 -4.75 -13.81 1.19
C LEU A 11 -6.08 -14.58 1.28
N ASP A 12 -6.92 -14.27 2.28
CA ASP A 12 -8.25 -14.86 2.40
C ASP A 12 -9.18 -14.44 1.23
N THR A 13 -9.07 -13.20 0.75
CA THR A 13 -9.79 -12.71 -0.45
C THR A 13 -9.38 -13.49 -1.70
N ILE A 14 -8.08 -13.74 -1.88
CA ILE A 14 -7.57 -14.58 -2.97
C ILE A 14 -8.19 -15.99 -2.93
N GLY A 15 -8.24 -16.59 -1.75
CA GLY A 15 -8.76 -17.95 -1.58
C GLY A 15 -10.29 -18.08 -1.71
N SER A 16 -11.04 -16.97 -1.62
CA SER A 16 -12.51 -16.99 -1.53
C SER A 16 -13.24 -16.43 -2.76
N GLN A 17 -12.59 -15.63 -3.60
CA GLN A 17 -13.25 -14.93 -4.71
C GLN A 17 -12.64 -15.24 -6.09
N ARG A 18 -13.53 -15.51 -7.06
CA ARG A 18 -13.26 -15.61 -8.51
C ARG A 18 -12.88 -14.28 -9.19
N VAL A 19 -12.53 -13.24 -8.43
CA VAL A 19 -12.29 -11.88 -8.94
C VAL A 19 -11.14 -11.83 -9.96
N TYR A 20 -10.29 -12.86 -9.98
CA TYR A 20 -9.06 -12.91 -10.77
C TYR A 20 -9.21 -13.62 -12.12
N ASP A 21 -10.25 -14.43 -12.32
CA ASP A 21 -10.49 -15.14 -13.58
C ASP A 21 -10.77 -14.17 -14.75
N GLU A 22 -11.18 -12.94 -14.45
CA GLU A 22 -11.55 -11.91 -15.43
C GLU A 22 -10.54 -10.76 -15.56
N CYS A 23 -9.46 -10.73 -14.75
CA CYS A 23 -8.45 -9.68 -14.82
C CYS A 23 -7.35 -10.05 -15.83
N PRO A 24 -7.17 -9.30 -16.94
CA PRO A 24 -6.17 -9.62 -17.95
C PRO A 24 -4.74 -9.67 -17.39
N ALA A 25 -4.39 -8.75 -16.48
CA ALA A 25 -3.08 -8.72 -15.84
C ALA A 25 -2.84 -9.93 -14.91
N CYS A 26 -3.86 -10.34 -14.14
CA CYS A 26 -3.77 -11.53 -13.29
C CYS A 26 -3.71 -12.82 -14.12
N SER A 27 -4.35 -12.83 -15.30
CA SER A 27 -4.32 -13.98 -16.22
C SER A 27 -2.95 -14.19 -16.88
N GLU A 28 -2.16 -13.13 -17.06
CA GLU A 28 -0.83 -13.19 -17.68
C GLU A 28 0.32 -13.40 -16.68
N GLN A 29 0.28 -12.72 -15.52
CA GLN A 29 1.37 -12.80 -14.52
C GLN A 29 1.20 -13.93 -13.50
N GLY A 30 -0.01 -14.49 -13.37
CA GLY A 30 -0.34 -15.50 -12.38
C GLY A 30 -0.46 -14.94 -10.96
N MET A 31 -1.32 -15.57 -10.15
CA MET A 31 -1.55 -15.16 -8.76
C MET A 31 -0.39 -15.51 -7.82
N ASP A 32 0.49 -16.42 -8.24
CA ASP A 32 1.63 -16.87 -7.44
C ASP A 32 2.56 -15.72 -7.06
N SER A 33 2.84 -14.81 -7.99
CA SER A 33 3.69 -13.63 -7.72
C SER A 33 3.07 -12.70 -6.66
N ALA A 34 1.74 -12.55 -6.67
CA ALA A 34 1.05 -11.73 -5.67
C ALA A 34 1.06 -12.40 -4.29
N ILE A 35 0.90 -13.74 -4.25
CA ILE A 35 1.00 -14.52 -3.00
C ILE A 35 2.40 -14.39 -2.40
N GLU A 36 3.45 -14.57 -3.21
CA GLU A 36 4.83 -14.38 -2.75
C GLU A 36 5.09 -12.96 -2.24
N GLU A 37 4.54 -11.93 -2.90
CA GLU A 37 4.62 -10.55 -2.41
C GLU A 37 3.89 -10.36 -1.07
N PHE A 38 2.72 -10.97 -0.89
CA PHE A 38 1.99 -10.92 0.38
C PHE A 38 2.76 -11.60 1.52
N GLU A 39 3.39 -12.74 1.25
CA GLU A 39 4.25 -13.41 2.23
C GLU A 39 5.40 -12.51 2.67
N ARG A 40 6.07 -11.83 1.71
CA ARG A 40 7.12 -10.85 2.02
C ARG A 40 6.58 -9.64 2.81
N LEU A 41 5.39 -9.16 2.49
CA LEU A 41 4.78 -8.03 3.21
C LEU A 41 4.45 -8.35 4.67
N GLY A 42 4.14 -9.60 4.99
CA GLY A 42 3.91 -10.04 6.37
C GLY A 42 5.14 -9.88 7.28
N GLU A 43 6.32 -9.80 6.67
CA GLU A 43 7.64 -9.72 7.32
C GLU A 43 8.39 -8.42 6.98
N LEU A 44 7.68 -7.39 6.50
CA LEU A 44 8.30 -6.15 6.02
C LEU A 44 9.06 -5.40 7.13
N GLU A 45 10.37 -5.30 6.98
CA GLU A 45 11.29 -4.46 7.78
C GLU A 45 11.91 -3.38 6.88
N GLY A 46 11.14 -2.35 6.53
CA GLY A 46 11.57 -1.26 5.66
C GLY A 46 10.54 -0.88 4.62
N MET A 47 10.99 -0.59 3.40
CA MET A 47 10.13 -0.26 2.26
C MET A 47 10.27 -1.32 1.15
N THR A 48 9.17 -1.58 0.43
CA THR A 48 9.18 -2.37 -0.80
C THR A 48 8.21 -1.78 -1.82
N GLU A 49 8.51 -1.98 -3.09
CA GLU A 49 7.57 -1.79 -4.21
C GLU A 49 6.59 -2.97 -4.28
N LEU A 50 5.40 -2.71 -4.81
CA LEU A 50 4.30 -3.65 -4.96
C LEU A 50 3.93 -3.80 -6.43
N GLY A 51 3.70 -5.03 -6.87
CA GLY A 51 3.15 -5.31 -8.18
C GLY A 51 1.69 -4.86 -8.32
N PRO A 52 1.19 -4.71 -9.56
CA PRO A 52 -0.19 -4.28 -9.83
C PRO A 52 -1.25 -5.16 -9.16
N CYS A 53 -1.07 -6.49 -9.20
CA CYS A 53 -2.02 -7.44 -8.63
C CYS A 53 -2.10 -7.30 -7.10
N THR A 54 -0.95 -7.21 -6.42
CA THR A 54 -0.86 -7.01 -4.97
C THR A 54 -1.52 -5.70 -4.56
N ALA A 55 -1.21 -4.60 -5.26
CA ALA A 55 -1.82 -3.30 -4.99
C ALA A 55 -3.35 -3.31 -5.19
N CYS A 56 -3.83 -3.98 -6.26
CA CYS A 56 -5.25 -4.13 -6.53
C CYS A 56 -5.98 -4.87 -5.39
N ILE A 57 -5.42 -5.98 -4.92
CA ILE A 57 -6.02 -6.79 -3.85
C ILE A 57 -6.03 -6.03 -2.52
N LEU A 58 -4.93 -5.36 -2.18
CA LEU A 58 -4.87 -4.52 -0.99
C LEU A 58 -5.93 -3.43 -1.02
N ARG A 59 -6.11 -2.76 -2.16
CA ARG A 59 -7.15 -1.74 -2.35
C ARG A 59 -8.55 -2.31 -2.15
N LEU A 60 -8.87 -3.46 -2.75
CA LEU A 60 -10.17 -4.11 -2.58
C LEU A 60 -10.47 -4.39 -1.10
N VAL A 61 -9.52 -4.94 -0.36
CA VAL A 61 -9.69 -5.17 1.08
C VAL A 61 -9.85 -3.84 1.83
N LEU A 62 -9.04 -2.83 1.51
CA LEU A 62 -9.08 -1.52 2.18
C LEU A 62 -10.36 -0.72 1.87
N GLU A 63 -11.00 -0.95 0.72
CA GLU A 63 -12.30 -0.34 0.39
C GLU A 63 -13.41 -0.82 1.33
N GLU A 64 -13.32 -2.04 1.85
CA GLU A 64 -14.23 -2.56 2.88
C GLU A 64 -13.93 -2.00 4.29
N HIS A 65 -12.84 -1.25 4.44
CA HIS A 65 -12.34 -0.69 5.69
C HIS A 65 -12.25 0.85 5.65
N PRO A 66 -13.39 1.56 5.52
CA PRO A 66 -13.42 3.03 5.43
C PRO A 66 -12.91 3.76 6.68
N GLU A 67 -12.78 3.05 7.80
CA GLU A 67 -12.18 3.56 9.03
C GLU A 67 -10.66 3.74 8.94
N VAL A 68 -10.00 3.12 7.97
CA VAL A 68 -8.56 3.29 7.75
C VAL A 68 -8.31 4.69 7.19
N PRO A 69 -7.51 5.52 7.87
CA PRO A 69 -7.18 6.85 7.37
C PRO A 69 -6.50 6.74 6.00
N ARG A 70 -6.96 7.54 5.05
CA ARG A 70 -6.42 7.58 3.69
C ARG A 70 -6.43 8.97 3.09
N ILE A 71 -5.52 9.21 2.16
CA ILE A 71 -5.43 10.43 1.38
C ILE A 71 -5.49 10.02 -0.09
N ILE A 72 -6.41 10.63 -0.84
CA ILE A 72 -6.55 10.42 -2.28
C ILE A 72 -5.90 11.60 -2.99
N ARG A 73 -5.10 11.34 -4.02
CA ARG A 73 -4.38 12.34 -4.81
C ARG A 73 -4.42 11.97 -6.27
N ASP A 74 -4.48 12.98 -7.12
CA ASP A 74 -4.21 12.83 -8.54
C ASP A 74 -2.72 13.08 -8.78
N THR A 75 -2.04 12.09 -9.37
CA THR A 75 -0.63 12.19 -9.80
C THR A 75 -0.56 12.26 -11.33
N VAL A 76 0.64 12.48 -11.88
CA VAL A 76 0.87 12.39 -13.33
C VAL A 76 0.63 10.98 -13.88
N TYR A 77 0.62 9.96 -13.01
CA TYR A 77 0.38 8.56 -13.35
C TYR A 77 -1.08 8.13 -13.12
N GLY A 78 -1.93 9.03 -12.61
CA GLY A 78 -3.32 8.76 -12.29
C GLY A 78 -3.63 8.88 -10.79
N PRO A 79 -4.84 8.50 -10.37
CA PRO A 79 -5.26 8.56 -8.98
C PRO A 79 -4.49 7.55 -8.12
N THR A 80 -3.92 8.05 -7.04
CA THR A 80 -3.19 7.29 -6.03
C THR A 80 -3.87 7.48 -4.68
N THR A 81 -3.84 6.44 -3.85
CA THR A 81 -4.29 6.53 -2.45
C THR A 81 -3.18 6.13 -1.48
N VAL A 82 -2.90 7.01 -0.52
CA VAL A 82 -2.00 6.71 0.60
C VAL A 82 -2.82 6.30 1.81
N TYR A 83 -2.66 5.06 2.26
CA TYR A 83 -3.29 4.50 3.45
C TYR A 83 -2.33 4.51 4.62
N MET A 84 -2.83 4.94 5.78
CA MET A 84 -2.07 4.98 7.03
C MET A 84 -2.58 3.87 7.94
N LEU A 85 -1.79 2.82 8.07
CA LEU A 85 -2.02 1.73 9.00
C LEU A 85 -1.36 2.06 10.35
N GLN A 86 -1.55 1.21 11.35
CA GLN A 86 -1.02 1.45 12.69
C GLN A 86 0.52 1.38 12.74
N ASP A 87 1.11 0.55 11.89
CA ASP A 87 2.52 0.17 11.88
C ASP A 87 3.19 0.39 10.52
N SER A 88 2.45 0.92 9.54
CA SER A 88 2.89 0.98 8.15
C SER A 88 2.13 2.03 7.35
N VAL A 89 2.67 2.36 6.18
CA VAL A 89 2.04 3.21 5.17
C VAL A 89 2.03 2.46 3.85
N LEU A 90 0.91 2.53 3.15
CA LEU A 90 0.79 2.01 1.79
C LEU A 90 0.47 3.16 0.85
N GLU A 91 1.18 3.27 -0.25
CA GLU A 91 0.76 4.05 -1.41
C GLU A 91 0.30 3.06 -2.47
N LEU A 92 -0.92 3.24 -3.00
CA LEU A 92 -1.51 2.34 -3.99
C LEU A 92 -2.05 3.15 -5.17
N GLY A 93 -1.52 2.89 -6.35
CA GLY A 93 -1.97 3.42 -7.64
C GLY A 93 -2.54 2.33 -8.56
N GLU A 94 -2.85 2.70 -9.81
CA GLU A 94 -3.36 1.74 -10.81
C GLU A 94 -2.30 0.73 -11.28
N GLY A 95 -1.02 1.15 -11.29
CA GLY A 95 0.09 0.34 -11.80
C GLY A 95 0.87 -0.45 -10.75
N GLY A 96 0.50 -0.36 -9.46
CA GLY A 96 1.29 -0.91 -8.36
C GLY A 96 1.26 0.02 -7.15
N GLY A 97 2.37 0.08 -6.43
CA GLY A 97 2.54 1.05 -5.35
C GLY A 97 3.70 0.70 -4.44
N TYR A 98 3.67 1.24 -3.23
CA TYR A 98 4.69 1.02 -2.22
C TYR A 98 4.09 0.62 -0.88
N ALA A 99 4.80 -0.22 -0.15
CA ALA A 99 4.54 -0.50 1.24
C ALA A 99 5.77 -0.13 2.07
N ALA A 100 5.56 0.53 3.20
CA ALA A 100 6.60 0.81 4.16
C ALA A 100 6.15 0.44 5.57
N SER A 101 6.94 -0.37 6.27
CA SER A 101 6.84 -0.47 7.72
C SER A 101 7.25 0.86 8.35
N ARG A 102 6.97 1.03 9.64
CA ARG A 102 7.33 2.23 10.40
C ARG A 102 8.79 2.67 10.22
N GLU A 103 9.72 1.72 10.03
CA GLU A 103 11.15 2.00 9.82
C GLU A 103 11.44 2.52 8.41
N GLY A 104 10.67 2.09 7.41
CA GLY A 104 10.79 2.53 6.02
C GLY A 104 9.97 3.77 5.67
N VAL A 105 9.12 4.29 6.56
CA VAL A 105 8.22 5.41 6.25
C VAL A 105 9.00 6.65 5.78
N ASP A 106 10.14 6.98 6.40
CA ASP A 106 10.92 8.14 5.98
C ASP A 106 11.52 7.99 4.58
N GLU A 107 11.83 6.76 4.16
CA GLU A 107 12.28 6.47 2.80
C GLU A 107 11.13 6.62 1.81
N LEU A 108 9.98 6.04 2.11
CA LEU A 108 8.77 6.19 1.29
C LEU A 108 8.37 7.65 1.13
N LEU A 109 8.33 8.42 2.22
CA LEU A 109 7.95 9.82 2.14
C LEU A 109 8.90 10.64 1.25
N LYS A 110 10.20 10.31 1.22
CA LYS A 110 11.14 10.95 0.29
C LYS A 110 10.81 10.62 -1.16
N VAL A 111 10.57 9.35 -1.46
CA VAL A 111 10.16 8.91 -2.82
C VAL A 111 8.90 9.66 -3.25
N LEU A 112 7.87 9.70 -2.40
CA LEU A 112 6.61 10.37 -2.71
C LEU A 112 6.76 11.90 -2.85
N ILE A 113 7.70 12.53 -2.15
CA ILE A 113 8.02 13.96 -2.33
C ILE A 113 8.76 14.18 -3.66
N ASP A 114 9.76 13.35 -3.95
CA ASP A 114 10.59 13.46 -5.15
C ASP A 114 9.77 13.23 -6.43
N GLU A 115 8.76 12.36 -6.37
CA GLU A 115 7.79 12.12 -7.45
C GLU A 115 6.69 13.20 -7.53
N GLY A 116 6.64 14.12 -6.56
CA GLY A 116 5.61 15.14 -6.47
C GLY A 116 4.23 14.61 -6.11
N ALA A 117 4.14 13.37 -5.59
CA ALA A 117 2.89 12.77 -5.13
C ALA A 117 2.39 13.44 -3.82
N ILE A 118 3.32 13.83 -2.95
CA ILE A 118 3.04 14.58 -1.72
C ILE A 118 3.98 15.77 -1.57
N ASP A 119 3.59 16.72 -0.73
CA ASP A 119 4.43 17.84 -0.30
C ASP A 119 4.99 17.59 1.12
N ASP A 120 5.94 18.43 1.54
CA ASP A 120 6.56 18.35 2.87
C ASP A 120 5.54 18.47 4.01
N GLU A 121 4.51 19.30 3.84
CA GLU A 121 3.47 19.53 4.85
C GLU A 121 2.66 18.25 5.09
N LEU A 122 2.29 17.56 4.02
CA LEU A 122 1.60 16.28 4.08
C LEU A 122 2.49 15.19 4.66
N ALA A 123 3.77 15.14 4.27
CA ALA A 123 4.73 14.21 4.85
C ALA A 123 4.88 14.39 6.37
N GLN A 124 4.91 15.64 6.86
CA GLN A 124 4.89 15.93 8.31
C GLN A 124 3.58 15.50 8.98
N SER A 125 2.45 15.60 8.28
CA SER A 125 1.15 15.17 8.80
C SER A 125 1.07 13.66 8.92
N ILE A 126 1.60 12.91 7.94
CA ILE A 126 1.70 11.44 7.99
C ILE A 126 2.58 11.02 9.17
N ARG A 127 3.75 11.63 9.36
CA ARG A 127 4.62 11.36 10.53
C ARG A 127 3.88 11.56 11.86
N ARG A 128 3.12 12.66 11.99
CA ARG A 128 2.32 12.94 13.19
C ARG A 128 1.25 11.87 13.45
N LEU A 129 0.55 11.44 12.41
CA LEU A 129 -0.49 10.41 12.52
C LEU A 129 0.08 9.06 12.96
N LEU A 130 1.31 8.75 12.56
CA LEU A 130 2.03 7.53 12.96
C LEU A 130 2.74 7.66 14.32
N GLY A 131 2.65 8.81 14.97
CA GLY A 131 3.39 9.11 16.20
C GLY A 131 4.91 9.04 16.02
N MET A 132 5.39 9.35 14.81
CA MET A 132 6.81 9.46 14.50
C MET A 132 7.33 10.86 14.86
N PRO A 133 8.62 11.01 15.19
CA PRO A 133 9.22 12.32 15.36
C PRO A 133 9.01 13.16 14.09
N THR A 134 8.51 14.38 14.26
CA THR A 134 8.58 15.37 13.19
C THR A 134 9.96 16.02 13.32
N GLY A 135 10.83 15.80 12.33
CA GLY A 135 12.15 16.42 12.31
C GLY A 135 12.03 17.94 12.44
N SER A 136 12.91 18.52 13.26
CA SER A 136 13.09 19.97 13.45
C SER A 136 13.86 20.61 12.29
#